data_AF-A0AAW7I737-F1
#
_entry.id   AF-A0AAW7I737-F1
#
_cell.length_a   1.000
_cell.length_b   1.000
_cell.length_c   1.000
_cell.angle_alpha   90.00
_cell.angle_beta   90.00
_cell.angle_gamma   90.00
#
_symmetry.space_group_name_H-M   'P 1'
#
loop_
_entity.id
_entity.type
_entity.pdbx_description
1 polymer ?
#
loop_
_entity_poly.entity_id
_entity_poly.type
_entity_poly.pdbx_seq_one_letter_code
_entity_poly.pdbx_strand_id
1 'polypeptide(L)' 'MEKTFNRYVINATGKGGQTYLTQCQDKDALRKWIADHEDQIIMNELRITDKKKNPFLKLFSLK' A
#
# COMPACT_ATOMS: atom_id res chain seq x y z
N MET A 1 -6.00 -23.75 -7.15
CA MET A 1 -5.56 -22.34 -7.25
C MET A 1 -5.71 -21.73 -5.86
N GLU A 2 -4.62 -21.66 -5.09
CA GLU A 2 -4.66 -21.03 -3.77
C GLU A 2 -5.04 -19.57 -3.92
N LYS A 3 -6.06 -19.12 -3.18
CA LYS A 3 -6.35 -17.69 -3.05
C LYS A 3 -5.23 -17.08 -2.22
N THR A 4 -4.22 -16.50 -2.85
CA THR A 4 -3.26 -15.63 -2.17
C THR A 4 -4.03 -14.43 -1.62
N PHE A 5 -4.22 -14.39 -0.29
CA PHE A 5 -4.95 -13.33 0.39
C PHE A 5 -4.09 -12.07 0.46
N ASN A 6 -4.03 -11.34 -0.65
CA ASN A 6 -3.33 -10.06 -0.73
C ASN A 6 -4.06 -9.00 0.09
N ARG A 7 -3.53 -8.70 1.28
CA ARG A 7 -4.11 -7.75 2.25
C ARG A 7 -3.87 -6.29 1.87
N TYR A 8 -2.66 -5.95 1.45
CA TYR A 8 -2.28 -4.57 1.16
C TYR A 8 -2.25 -4.33 -0.34
N VAL A 9 -2.78 -3.20 -0.78
CA VAL A 9 -2.62 -2.67 -2.14
C VAL A 9 -1.76 -1.43 -2.04
N ILE A 10 -0.73 -1.39 -2.87
CA ILE A 10 0.21 -0.29 -2.96
C ILE A 10 -0.01 0.40 -4.29
N ASN A 11 -0.19 1.72 -4.24
CA ASN A 11 -0.18 2.60 -5.40
C ASN A 11 0.85 3.70 -5.13
N ALA A 12 1.88 3.79 -5.96
CA ALA A 12 2.95 4.78 -5.81
C ALA A 12 3.36 5.37 -7.16
N THR A 13 3.74 6.65 -7.13
CA THR A 13 4.36 7.33 -8.28
C THR A 13 5.87 7.25 -8.16
N GLY A 14 6.55 6.86 -9.23
CA GLY A 14 7.99 6.90 -9.35
C GLY A 14 8.51 8.29 -9.69
N LYS A 15 9.74 8.60 -9.27
CA LYS A 15 10.42 9.87 -9.58
C LYS A 15 10.63 10.09 -11.08
N GLY A 16 10.61 9.02 -11.89
CA GLY A 16 10.70 9.06 -13.35
C GLY A 16 9.35 9.10 -14.07
N GLY A 17 8.23 9.27 -13.35
CA GLY A 17 6.88 9.29 -13.93
C GLY A 17 6.23 7.92 -14.11
N GLN A 18 6.92 6.83 -13.76
CA GLN A 18 6.32 5.49 -13.72
C GLN A 18 5.30 5.35 -12.58
N THR A 19 4.35 4.44 -12.69
CA THR A 19 3.40 4.11 -11.61
C THR A 19 3.59 2.67 -11.16
N TYR A 20 3.66 2.46 -9.85
CA TYR A 20 3.72 1.15 -9.22
C TYR A 20 2.34 0.79 -8.67
N LEU A 21 1.74 -0.27 -9.22
CA LEU A 21 0.51 -0.87 -8.70
C LEU A 21 0.76 -2.32 -8.32
N THR A 22 0.94 -2.58 -7.02
CA THR A 22 1.28 -3.92 -6.52
C THR A 22 0.46 -4.29 -5.29
N GLN A 23 0.55 -5.55 -4.89
CA GLN A 23 -0.14 -6.08 -3.73
C GLN A 23 0.80 -6.89 -2.84
N CYS A 24 0.61 -6.79 -1.52
CA CYS A 24 1.37 -7.54 -0.53
C CYS A 24 0.42 -8.35 0.36
N GLN A 25 0.85 -9.55 0.74
CA GLN A 25 0.08 -10.45 1.58
C GLN A 25 0.05 -10.01 3.05
N ASP A 26 1.16 -9.46 3.56
CA ASP A 26 1.39 -9.16 4.97
C ASP A 26 2.18 -7.84 5.15
N LYS A 27 2.38 -7.45 6.42
CA LYS A 27 3.08 -6.20 6.76
C LYS A 27 4.57 -6.26 6.45
N ASP A 28 5.18 -7.44 6.50
CA ASP A 28 6.62 -7.57 6.33
C ASP A 28 6.99 -7.50 4.85
N ALA A 29 6.19 -8.14 3.98
CA ALA A 29 6.25 -7.97 2.53
C ALA A 29 6.01 -6.51 2.11
N LEU A 30 5.05 -5.82 2.75
CA LEU A 30 4.81 -4.40 2.52
C LEU A 30 6.02 -3.54 2.91
N ARG A 31 6.57 -3.75 4.11
CA ARG A 31 7.75 -3.00 4.59
C ARG A 31 8.96 -3.22 3.70
N LYS A 32 9.20 -4.47 3.30
CA LYS A 32 10.27 -4.82 2.37
C LYS A 32 10.09 -4.10 1.05
N TRP A 33 8.89 -4.14 0.46
CA TRP A 33 8.62 -3.45 -0.80
C TRP A 33 8.89 -1.94 -0.70
N ILE A 34 8.47 -1.29 0.39
CA ILE A 34 8.72 0.14 0.61
C ILE A 34 10.22 0.41 0.71
N ALA A 35 10.96 -0.34 1.53
CA ALA A 35 12.40 -0.17 1.67
C ALA A 35 13.16 -0.38 0.36
N ASP A 36 12.75 -1.36 -0.45
CA ASP A 36 13.38 -1.64 -1.75
C ASP A 36 13.14 -0.54 -2.79
N HIS A 37 12.09 0.29 -2.61
CA HIS A 37 11.64 1.27 -3.61
C HIS A 37 11.62 2.72 -3.12
N GLU A 38 11.92 2.99 -1.84
CA GLU A 38 11.79 4.33 -1.23
C GLU A 38 12.59 5.40 -1.99
N ASP A 39 13.75 5.04 -2.52
CA ASP A 39 14.60 5.93 -3.31
C ASP A 39 14.05 6.19 -4.72
N GLN A 40 13.18 5.32 -5.22
CA GLN A 40 12.62 5.37 -6.57
C GLN A 40 11.24 6.03 -6.61
N ILE A 41 10.50 6.02 -5.50
CA ILE A 41 9.14 6.55 -5.40
C ILE A 41 9.08 7.92 -4.75
N ILE A 42 8.02 8.65 -5.06
CA ILE A 42 7.65 9.89 -4.39
C ILE A 42 6.88 9.48 -3.14
N MET A 43 7.57 9.44 -1.99
CA MET A 43 6.98 8.98 -0.72
C MET A 43 5.72 9.76 -0.31
N ASN A 44 5.63 11.04 -0.68
CA ASN A 44 4.44 11.87 -0.44
C ASN A 44 3.20 11.44 -1.25
N GLU A 45 3.40 10.68 -2.34
CA GLU A 45 2.33 10.18 -3.20
C GLU A 45 2.04 8.68 -2.98
N LEU A 46 2.78 8.03 -2.07
CA LEU A 46 2.57 6.63 -1.71
C LEU A 46 1.21 6.44 -1.03
N ARG A 47 0.35 5.63 -1.66
CA ARG A 47 -0.97 5.24 -1.14
C ARG A 47 -0.99 3.74 -0.84
N ILE A 48 -1.27 3.41 0.42
CA ILE A 48 -1.40 2.03 0.88
C ILE A 48 -2.83 1.78 1.36
N THR A 49 -3.49 0.79 0.80
CA THR A 49 -4.83 0.36 1.20
C THR A 49 -4.75 -1.01 1.88
N ASP A 50 -5.15 -1.08 3.15
CA ASP A 50 -5.31 -2.35 3.88
C ASP A 50 -6.75 -2.85 3.72
N LYS A 51 -6.94 -3.92 2.93
CA LYS A 51 -8.25 -4.53 2.67
C LYS A 51 -8.89 -5.15 3.92
N LYS A 52 -8.10 -5.47 4.96
CA LYS A 52 -8.64 -5.98 6.24
C LYS A 52 -9.03 -4.85 7.20
N LYS A 53 -8.60 -3.61 6.95
CA LYS A 53 -9.00 -2.46 7.75
C LYS A 53 -10.39 -2.04 7.27
N ASN A 54 -11.40 -2.23 8.12
CA ASN A 54 -12.80 -1.94 7.78
C ASN A 54 -12.92 -0.51 7.21
N PRO A 55 -13.46 -0.34 5.98
CA PRO A 55 -13.70 0.97 5.37
C PRO A 55 -14.61 1.88 6.21
N PHE A 56 -15.41 1.29 7.10
CA PHE A 56 -16.41 1.97 7.94
C PHE A 56 -15.85 2.60 9.22
N LEU A 57 -14.59 2.36 9.59
CA LEU A 57 -13.98 2.96 10.80
C LEU A 57 -13.55 4.44 10.59
N LYS A 58 -13.86 5.05 9.45
CA LYS A 58 -13.68 6.49 9.22
C LYS A 58 -14.79 7.38 9.82
N LEU A 59 -15.78 6.81 10.52
CA LEU A 59 -16.98 7.56 10.96
C LEU A 59 -16.99 8.05 12.43
N PHE A 60 -15.89 8.03 13.17
CA PHE A 60 -15.89 8.46 14.59
C PHE A 60 -14.82 9.50 14.93
N SER A 61 -14.81 10.63 14.22
CA SER A 61 -14.17 11.84 14.75
C SER A 61 -14.98 13.06 14.36
N LEU A 62 -15.97 13.37 15.20
CA LEU A 62 -16.61 14.68 15.36
C LEU A 62 -17.38 14.64 16.69
N LYS A 63 -16.67 14.88 17.79
CA LYS A 63 -17.20 15.58 18.96
C LYS A 63 -16.08 16.35 19.63
#